data_AF-A0A1L8EQV8-F1
#
_entry.id   AF-A0A1L8EQV8-F1
#
_cell.length_a   1.000
_cell.length_b   1.000
_cell.length_c   1.000
_cell.angle_alpha   90.00
_cell.angle_beta   90.00
_cell.angle_gamma   90.00
#
_symmetry.space_group_name_H-M   'P 1'
#
loop_
_entity.id
_entity.type
_entity.pdbx_description
1 polymer ?
#
loop_
_entity_poly.entity_id
_entity_poly.type
_entity_poly.pdbx_seq_one_letter_code
_entity_poly.pdbx_strand_id
1 'polypeptide(L)'
;MAPRNKIPLLRIGVLLIVSLAVIKFAYKSRKPHTIAAPQGIEEKSPKERKDDYFWGKEGESQLNSDKQELPPEPPTEMEENAPVEENIPVQKKSVTKDFSGIQMRLVHLDLKGAAPKVSYLEQIFPLLSKMGANGLLIEYEDMFPFSGELEILKSPYAYSKEDIEKILHLAEINNLEVVPLIQTFGHMEYVLKHENYRSLREVEQYPNSINPHHAETLPLVKKILGQVLDLHPMAGFVHIGCDEVLHLGEGQDSKTWLNNNNGDLGKMFLSHVKEVLNFLNSHYHDKNALMWDDMLRYLNMEIIKGANISQYVSPVLWIYGQDFDIQQAETFIEKYQDGGFPSVWFASAFKGASGPDQMWTPIGLHMNNHLRWKQVIDNMHKFPNIRYGGIAMTGWQRYDHYSVLCELLPVAIPSLVVCLRAIQHGPLTEESKTEINQILGFSKMDLEKNICDGNGAFPGAEIYRMVRTINSDLKKKVQETMEGDSEIRGWFSRYHRKHRFGNPYKMETFRDKVLKTHEEWEALTDNLRVQLETFYFPDTVEEWMEENVDLHLDALRKMAKDFKEILELKAQPKVALKK
;
A
#
# COMPACT_ATOMS: atom_id res chain seq x y z
N MET A 1 32.79 53.15 39.74
CA MET A 1 31.53 53.24 38.95
C MET A 1 31.66 52.30 37.77
N ALA A 2 30.63 51.50 37.46
CA ALA A 2 30.63 50.57 36.33
C ALA A 2 29.48 50.90 35.36
N PRO A 3 29.66 50.81 34.03
CA PRO A 3 28.57 50.92 33.07
C PRO A 3 27.80 49.58 32.97
N ARG A 4 26.47 49.67 33.02
CA ARG A 4 25.54 48.52 33.04
C ARG A 4 25.14 48.02 31.63
N ASN A 5 24.95 46.71 31.55
CA ASN A 5 23.89 46.00 30.81
C ASN A 5 23.53 46.47 29.37
N LYS A 6 24.17 45.89 28.35
CA LYS A 6 23.59 45.75 26.99
C LYS A 6 23.47 44.31 26.47
N ILE A 7 23.89 43.31 27.25
CA ILE A 7 23.88 41.89 26.86
C ILE A 7 22.51 41.17 27.04
N PRO A 8 21.66 41.43 28.06
CA PRO A 8 20.45 40.63 28.24
C PRO A 8 19.37 40.91 27.18
N LEU A 9 19.24 42.16 26.72
CA LEU A 9 18.26 42.54 25.69
C LEU A 9 18.50 41.82 24.35
N LEU A 10 19.76 41.64 23.94
CA LEU A 10 20.07 40.92 22.70
C LEU A 10 19.68 39.44 22.78
N ARG A 11 19.92 38.79 23.93
CA ARG A 11 19.55 37.39 24.17
C ARG A 11 18.03 37.20 24.23
N ILE A 12 17.30 38.14 24.84
CA ILE A 12 15.83 38.15 24.85
C ILE A 12 15.28 38.35 23.43
N GLY A 13 15.87 39.24 22.62
CA GLY A 13 15.51 39.43 21.22
C GLY A 13 15.69 38.17 20.37
N VAL A 14 16.83 37.48 20.50
CA VAL A 14 17.08 36.21 19.80
C VAL A 14 16.11 35.11 20.27
N LEU A 15 15.84 34.99 21.57
CA LEU A 15 14.85 34.04 22.10
C LEU A 15 13.43 34.32 21.61
N LEU A 16 13.03 35.58 21.45
CA LEU A 16 11.75 35.96 20.86
C LEU A 16 11.68 35.60 19.36
N ILE A 17 12.75 35.83 18.60
CA ILE A 17 12.81 35.47 17.17
C ILE A 17 12.73 33.94 17.00
N VAL A 18 13.46 33.18 17.81
CA VAL A 18 13.41 31.70 17.79
C VAL A 18 12.02 31.20 18.22
N SER A 19 11.43 31.76 19.28
CA SER A 19 10.07 31.43 19.70
C SER A 19 9.03 31.70 18.61
N LEU A 20 9.12 32.86 17.93
CA LEU A 20 8.23 33.22 16.82
C LEU A 20 8.45 32.33 15.60
N ALA A 21 9.68 31.89 15.32
CA ALA A 21 9.97 30.93 14.27
C ALA A 21 9.39 29.54 14.58
N VAL A 22 9.53 29.06 15.82
CA VAL A 22 8.93 27.79 16.28
C VAL A 22 7.40 27.84 16.26
N ILE A 23 6.79 28.94 16.71
CA ILE A 23 5.33 29.14 16.62
C ILE A 23 4.88 29.18 15.15
N LYS A 24 5.60 29.90 14.27
CA LYS A 24 5.28 29.97 12.84
C LYS A 24 5.44 28.61 12.15
N PHE A 25 6.43 27.81 12.54
CA PHE A 25 6.60 26.43 12.05
C PHE A 25 5.46 25.53 12.52
N ALA A 26 5.14 25.53 13.82
CA ALA A 26 4.03 24.77 14.39
C ALA A 26 2.65 25.17 13.81
N TYR A 27 2.46 26.43 13.42
CA TYR A 27 1.24 26.89 12.74
C TYR A 27 1.22 26.54 11.25
N LYS A 28 2.38 26.42 10.59
CA LYS A 28 2.49 25.96 9.19
C LYS A 28 2.21 24.46 9.08
N SER A 29 2.65 23.67 10.06
CA SER A 29 2.39 22.22 10.15
C SER A 29 0.96 21.86 10.64
N ARG A 30 0.10 22.84 10.93
CA ARG A 30 -1.28 22.62 11.44
C ARG A 30 -2.38 23.13 10.51
N LYS A 31 -2.07 23.44 9.26
CA LYS A 31 -3.08 23.72 8.22
C LYS A 31 -3.06 22.65 7.14
N PRO A 32 -4.20 22.00 6.81
CA PRO A 32 -4.31 21.26 5.55
C PRO A 32 -4.05 22.23 4.39
N HIS A 33 -3.33 21.76 3.36
CA HIS A 33 -3.00 22.59 2.21
C HIS A 33 -4.27 22.99 1.45
N THR A 34 -4.66 24.23 1.63
CA THR A 34 -5.77 24.87 0.90
C THR A 34 -5.14 25.70 -0.22
N ILE A 35 -5.31 25.23 -1.46
CA ILE A 35 -4.84 25.96 -2.65
C ILE A 35 -5.68 27.23 -2.78
N ALA A 36 -5.03 28.39 -2.82
CA ALA A 36 -5.69 29.68 -2.95
C ALA A 36 -6.03 29.95 -4.42
N ALA A 37 -7.31 30.19 -4.72
CA ALA A 37 -7.73 30.69 -6.03
C ALA A 37 -7.22 32.13 -6.24
N PRO A 38 -6.84 32.54 -7.48
CA PRO A 38 -6.44 33.92 -7.75
C PRO A 38 -7.66 34.86 -7.77
N GLN A 39 -7.58 35.97 -7.05
CA GLN A 39 -8.52 37.11 -7.21
C GLN A 39 -7.80 38.31 -7.85
N GLY A 40 -8.44 38.94 -8.83
CA GLY A 40 -7.90 40.14 -9.48
C GLY A 40 -8.68 40.65 -10.70
N ILE A 41 -9.90 41.18 -10.48
CA ILE A 41 -10.41 42.50 -10.96
C ILE A 41 -10.25 42.79 -12.49
N GLU A 42 -11.27 43.11 -13.33
CA GLU A 42 -12.40 44.05 -13.17
C GLU A 42 -13.54 43.83 -14.21
N GLU A 43 -14.60 44.66 -14.17
CA GLU A 43 -15.82 44.57 -15.00
C GLU A 43 -15.70 45.03 -16.47
N LYS A 44 -16.42 44.37 -17.42
CA LYS A 44 -17.48 44.96 -18.30
C LYS A 44 -17.93 44.03 -19.45
N SER A 45 -19.16 44.25 -19.91
CA SER A 45 -19.83 43.60 -21.05
C SER A 45 -20.18 44.65 -22.14
N PRO A 46 -20.91 44.31 -23.23
CA PRO A 46 -20.75 43.21 -24.19
C PRO A 46 -20.69 43.73 -25.66
N LYS A 47 -20.21 42.94 -26.64
CA LYS A 47 -20.68 43.04 -28.05
C LYS A 47 -20.21 41.94 -29.02
N GLU A 48 -21.20 41.36 -29.68
CA GLU A 48 -21.30 41.09 -31.13
C GLU A 48 -20.14 40.53 -31.99
N ARG A 49 -20.49 39.40 -32.63
CA ARG A 49 -20.43 39.13 -34.09
C ARG A 49 -19.12 38.66 -34.76
N LYS A 50 -19.28 37.46 -35.35
CA LYS A 50 -19.17 37.11 -36.78
C LYS A 50 -17.84 36.56 -37.34
N ASP A 51 -18.02 35.34 -37.86
CA ASP A 51 -17.76 34.89 -39.23
C ASP A 51 -16.36 34.50 -39.70
N ASP A 52 -16.36 33.33 -40.34
CA ASP A 52 -15.54 32.84 -41.47
C ASP A 52 -14.01 32.74 -41.24
N TYR A 53 -13.32 31.67 -41.66
CA TYR A 53 -13.07 31.19 -43.02
C TYR A 53 -12.37 29.78 -42.89
N PHE A 54 -12.25 28.85 -43.85
CA PHE A 54 -12.83 28.62 -45.19
C PHE A 54 -12.17 27.36 -45.84
N TRP A 55 -12.92 26.25 -46.02
CA TRP A 55 -12.67 25.05 -46.91
C TRP A 55 -11.35 24.25 -46.75
N GLY A 56 -11.18 23.00 -47.23
CA GLY A 56 -12.03 21.99 -47.92
C GLY A 56 -11.32 20.61 -47.83
N LYS A 57 -11.97 19.43 -47.90
CA LYS A 57 -12.37 18.69 -49.14
C LYS A 57 -11.26 18.66 -50.22
N GLU A 58 -10.84 17.54 -50.82
CA GLU A 58 -11.44 16.23 -51.18
C GLU A 58 -10.33 15.13 -51.23
N GLY A 59 -10.55 13.83 -51.49
CA GLY A 59 -11.74 13.11 -51.98
C GLY A 59 -11.54 11.57 -52.03
N GLU A 60 -12.46 10.86 -52.68
CA GLU A 60 -12.63 9.38 -52.65
C GLU A 60 -11.89 8.63 -53.77
N SER A 61 -11.69 7.31 -53.62
CA SER A 61 -12.34 6.29 -54.49
C SER A 61 -11.87 4.84 -54.23
N GLN A 62 -12.73 3.88 -54.58
CA GLN A 62 -12.56 2.42 -54.41
C GLN A 62 -12.06 1.75 -55.71
N LEU A 63 -11.56 0.50 -55.65
CA LEU A 63 -12.22 -0.65 -56.32
C LEU A 63 -11.63 -2.03 -55.95
N ASN A 64 -12.46 -3.08 -56.06
CA ASN A 64 -12.12 -4.51 -55.96
C ASN A 64 -11.71 -5.12 -57.31
N SER A 65 -11.17 -6.35 -57.31
CA SER A 65 -11.62 -7.42 -58.25
C SER A 65 -11.13 -8.83 -57.82
N ASP A 66 -11.74 -9.86 -58.43
CA ASP A 66 -11.96 -11.20 -57.87
C ASP A 66 -11.02 -12.35 -58.31
N LYS A 67 -11.27 -13.49 -57.66
CA LYS A 67 -10.72 -14.86 -57.76
C LYS A 67 -10.94 -15.60 -59.10
N GLN A 68 -10.17 -16.68 -59.31
CA GLN A 68 -10.53 -18.02 -59.86
C GLN A 68 -9.24 -18.88 -60.01
N GLU A 69 -9.16 -20.22 -60.11
CA GLU A 69 -9.78 -21.43 -59.51
C GLU A 69 -9.00 -22.68 -60.07
N LEU A 70 -9.21 -23.91 -59.54
CA LEU A 70 -8.40 -25.17 -59.68
C LEU A 70 -8.75 -26.02 -60.97
N PRO A 71 -8.41 -27.34 -61.20
CA PRO A 71 -7.70 -28.46 -60.46
C PRO A 71 -6.81 -29.40 -61.38
N PRO A 72 -6.64 -30.77 -61.23
CA PRO A 72 -6.26 -31.71 -60.11
C PRO A 72 -4.99 -32.63 -60.37
N GLU A 73 -4.70 -33.56 -59.44
CA GLU A 73 -3.58 -34.56 -59.29
C GLU A 73 -3.77 -35.93 -60.05
N PRO A 74 -3.09 -37.13 -59.81
CA PRO A 74 -2.09 -37.63 -58.80
C PRO A 74 -1.00 -38.62 -59.40
N PRO A 75 -0.35 -39.62 -58.71
CA PRO A 75 -0.21 -39.96 -57.27
C PRO A 75 1.22 -40.31 -56.76
N THR A 76 1.26 -40.68 -55.45
CA THR A 76 2.25 -41.51 -54.70
C THR A 76 3.58 -40.84 -54.25
N GLU A 77 4.18 -41.19 -53.09
CA GLU A 77 3.88 -42.24 -52.08
C GLU A 77 4.00 -41.78 -50.59
N MET A 78 4.46 -42.64 -49.66
CA MET A 78 4.43 -42.50 -48.19
C MET A 78 5.64 -41.80 -47.55
N GLU A 79 5.41 -40.90 -46.58
CA GLU A 79 6.43 -40.42 -45.62
C GLU A 79 5.90 -40.47 -44.16
N GLU A 80 6.83 -40.60 -43.21
CA GLU A 80 6.57 -40.66 -41.77
C GLU A 80 6.39 -39.25 -41.14
N ASN A 81 5.89 -39.23 -39.89
CA ASN A 81 5.75 -38.10 -38.96
C ASN A 81 4.45 -37.27 -39.06
N ALA A 82 3.54 -37.55 -38.12
CA ALA A 82 2.35 -36.73 -37.87
C ALA A 82 2.73 -35.44 -37.11
N PRO A 83 2.15 -34.26 -37.48
CA PRO A 83 2.40 -33.02 -36.75
C PRO A 83 1.71 -32.97 -35.37
N VAL A 84 2.26 -32.15 -34.48
CA VAL A 84 1.60 -31.73 -33.24
C VAL A 84 0.40 -30.83 -33.60
N GLU A 85 -0.80 -31.21 -33.17
CA GLU A 85 -1.97 -30.32 -33.27
C GLU A 85 -1.78 -29.10 -32.35
N GLU A 86 -1.80 -27.90 -32.93
CA GLU A 86 -1.89 -26.66 -32.17
C GLU A 86 -3.26 -26.61 -31.48
N ASN A 87 -3.26 -26.83 -30.16
CA ASN A 87 -4.45 -26.64 -29.33
C ASN A 87 -4.84 -25.15 -29.33
N ILE A 88 -5.79 -24.79 -30.20
CA ILE A 88 -6.48 -23.51 -30.17
C ILE A 88 -7.03 -23.30 -28.75
N PRO A 89 -6.75 -22.16 -28.07
CA PRO A 89 -7.24 -21.93 -26.72
C PRO A 89 -8.77 -21.96 -26.69
N VAL A 90 -9.32 -22.93 -25.97
CA VAL A 90 -10.76 -22.96 -25.65
C VAL A 90 -11.07 -21.68 -24.88
N GLN A 91 -11.92 -20.82 -25.45
CA GLN A 91 -12.45 -19.67 -24.74
C GLN A 91 -13.11 -20.16 -23.45
N LYS A 92 -12.45 -19.95 -22.31
CA LYS A 92 -13.07 -20.11 -20.99
C LYS A 92 -14.25 -19.14 -20.97
N LYS A 93 -15.47 -19.67 -21.02
CA LYS A 93 -16.69 -18.86 -20.95
C LYS A 93 -16.63 -18.03 -19.68
N SER A 94 -16.55 -16.72 -19.82
CA SER A 94 -16.80 -15.81 -18.71
C SER A 94 -18.17 -16.15 -18.13
N VAL A 95 -18.20 -16.35 -16.81
CA VAL A 95 -19.43 -16.51 -16.04
C VAL A 95 -19.67 -15.17 -15.36
N THR A 96 -20.62 -14.40 -15.88
CA THR A 96 -21.11 -13.17 -15.25
C THR A 96 -21.73 -13.51 -13.89
N LYS A 97 -21.00 -13.24 -12.81
CA LYS A 97 -21.44 -13.43 -11.43
C LYS A 97 -22.38 -12.29 -11.02
N ASP A 98 -23.52 -12.63 -10.42
CA ASP A 98 -24.46 -11.63 -9.87
C ASP A 98 -24.10 -11.29 -8.41
N PHE A 99 -23.74 -10.03 -8.17
CA PHE A 99 -23.43 -9.47 -6.86
C PHE A 99 -24.48 -8.46 -6.37
N SER A 100 -25.66 -8.38 -7.02
CA SER A 100 -26.71 -7.41 -6.70
C SER A 100 -27.18 -7.50 -5.24
N GLY A 101 -27.30 -8.71 -4.70
CA GLY A 101 -27.67 -9.00 -3.32
C GLY A 101 -26.51 -9.29 -2.35
N ILE A 102 -25.25 -9.28 -2.80
CA ILE A 102 -24.09 -9.65 -1.97
C ILE A 102 -23.39 -8.41 -1.45
N GLN A 103 -23.30 -8.26 -0.13
CA GLN A 103 -22.42 -7.27 0.50
C GLN A 103 -21.01 -7.84 0.59
N MET A 104 -20.09 -7.27 -0.17
CA MET A 104 -18.69 -7.71 -0.18
C MET A 104 -17.91 -7.17 1.05
N ARG A 105 -17.05 -8.02 1.59
CA ARG A 105 -16.05 -7.73 2.64
C ARG A 105 -14.73 -8.30 2.13
N LEU A 106 -14.00 -7.45 1.42
CA LEU A 106 -12.72 -7.80 0.80
C LEU A 106 -11.61 -7.61 1.84
N VAL A 107 -10.72 -8.58 1.99
CA VAL A 107 -9.44 -8.36 2.69
C VAL A 107 -8.41 -7.91 1.66
N HIS A 108 -7.76 -6.77 1.90
CA HIS A 108 -6.70 -6.30 1.01
C HIS A 108 -5.39 -7.04 1.27
N LEU A 109 -4.76 -7.49 0.20
CA LEU A 109 -3.39 -7.95 0.15
C LEU A 109 -2.62 -6.96 -0.73
N ASP A 110 -1.96 -5.99 -0.09
CA ASP A 110 -0.94 -5.16 -0.73
C ASP A 110 0.33 -5.99 -0.81
N LEU A 111 0.77 -6.32 -2.03
CA LEU A 111 1.92 -7.19 -2.28
C LEU A 111 3.23 -6.40 -2.46
N LYS A 112 3.19 -5.08 -2.33
CA LYS A 112 4.33 -4.16 -2.48
C LYS A 112 5.42 -4.41 -1.44
N GLY A 113 6.43 -5.17 -1.82
CA GLY A 113 7.53 -5.59 -0.95
C GLY A 113 7.24 -6.87 -0.19
N ALA A 114 6.55 -6.79 0.97
CA ALA A 114 6.34 -7.98 1.83
C ALA A 114 5.18 -8.87 1.36
N ALA A 115 5.27 -9.34 0.12
CA ALA A 115 4.39 -10.33 -0.45
C ALA A 115 4.51 -11.69 0.27
N PRO A 116 3.42 -12.25 0.84
CA PRO A 116 3.49 -13.54 1.52
C PRO A 116 3.49 -14.70 0.51
N LYS A 117 4.44 -15.62 0.63
CA LYS A 117 4.53 -16.86 -0.17
C LYS A 117 3.19 -17.59 -0.23
N VAL A 118 2.91 -18.24 -1.36
CA VAL A 118 1.66 -18.98 -1.61
C VAL A 118 1.37 -20.03 -0.53
N SER A 119 2.41 -20.63 0.06
CA SER A 119 2.30 -21.56 1.20
C SER A 119 1.73 -20.93 2.48
N TYR A 120 1.88 -19.63 2.69
CA TYR A 120 1.23 -18.89 3.78
C TYR A 120 -0.20 -18.48 3.41
N LEU A 121 -0.43 -18.09 2.15
CA LEU A 121 -1.77 -17.77 1.64
C LEU A 121 -2.72 -18.98 1.76
N GLU A 122 -2.21 -20.19 1.44
CA GLU A 122 -2.92 -21.47 1.63
C GLU A 122 -3.36 -21.72 3.09
N GLN A 123 -2.55 -21.28 4.06
CA GLN A 123 -2.87 -21.41 5.48
C GLN A 123 -3.86 -20.33 5.97
N ILE A 124 -3.78 -19.10 5.44
CA ILE A 124 -4.55 -17.97 5.98
C ILE A 124 -5.94 -17.82 5.36
N PHE A 125 -6.15 -18.16 4.07
CA PHE A 125 -7.45 -18.01 3.40
C PHE A 125 -8.61 -18.75 4.11
N PRO A 126 -8.44 -19.98 4.66
CA PRO A 126 -9.46 -20.63 5.48
C PRO A 126 -9.84 -19.83 6.73
N LEU A 127 -8.89 -19.14 7.37
CA LEU A 127 -9.16 -18.27 8.50
C LEU A 127 -9.96 -17.03 8.07
N LEU A 128 -9.58 -16.39 6.95
CA LEU A 128 -10.29 -15.22 6.43
C LEU A 128 -11.76 -15.54 6.12
N SER A 129 -12.00 -16.64 5.40
CA SER A 129 -13.34 -17.13 5.04
C SER A 129 -14.17 -17.49 6.29
N LYS A 130 -13.60 -18.26 7.22
CA LYS A 130 -14.23 -18.57 8.52
C LYS A 130 -14.58 -17.32 9.33
N MET A 131 -13.77 -16.28 9.21
CA MET A 131 -13.96 -14.98 9.87
C MET A 131 -14.88 -14.03 9.11
N GLY A 132 -15.52 -14.48 8.03
CA GLY A 132 -16.59 -13.76 7.34
C GLY A 132 -16.15 -12.89 6.17
N ALA A 133 -14.88 -12.91 5.77
CA ALA A 133 -14.48 -12.38 4.47
C ALA A 133 -15.12 -13.21 3.34
N ASN A 134 -15.53 -12.56 2.26
CA ASN A 134 -16.04 -13.22 1.05
C ASN A 134 -15.31 -12.77 -0.23
N GLY A 135 -14.17 -12.09 -0.06
CA GLY A 135 -13.27 -11.79 -1.15
C GLY A 135 -11.93 -11.23 -0.70
N LEU A 136 -11.08 -11.03 -1.69
CA LEU A 136 -9.75 -10.46 -1.58
C LEU A 136 -9.65 -9.30 -2.58
N LEU A 137 -9.13 -8.17 -2.12
CA LEU A 137 -8.59 -7.14 -3.00
C LEU A 137 -7.09 -7.44 -3.09
N ILE A 138 -6.52 -7.58 -4.28
CA ILE A 138 -5.10 -7.95 -4.43
C ILE A 138 -4.40 -6.91 -5.31
N GLU A 139 -3.56 -6.07 -4.69
CA GLU A 139 -2.69 -5.11 -5.38
C GLU A 139 -1.35 -5.79 -5.65
N TYR A 140 -1.07 -6.06 -6.93
CA TYR A 140 0.09 -6.87 -7.34
C TYR A 140 1.36 -6.07 -7.61
N GLU A 141 1.24 -4.92 -8.29
CA GLU A 141 2.38 -4.09 -8.73
C GLU A 141 3.53 -4.94 -9.31
N ASP A 142 4.77 -4.80 -8.80
CA ASP A 142 5.95 -5.52 -9.29
C ASP A 142 6.02 -7.01 -8.88
N MET A 143 5.08 -7.51 -8.08
CA MET A 143 4.96 -8.94 -7.76
C MET A 143 4.19 -9.75 -8.82
N PHE A 144 3.61 -9.10 -9.83
CA PHE A 144 2.92 -9.79 -10.93
C PHE A 144 3.89 -10.43 -11.94
N PRO A 145 3.61 -11.63 -12.52
CA PRO A 145 4.40 -12.26 -13.60
C PRO A 145 4.32 -11.53 -14.96
N PHE A 146 4.70 -10.25 -15.01
CA PHE A 146 4.78 -9.50 -16.28
C PHE A 146 5.76 -10.13 -17.28
N SER A 147 5.45 -9.98 -18.56
CA SER A 147 6.17 -10.64 -19.66
C SER A 147 6.31 -9.73 -20.89
N GLY A 148 7.28 -10.06 -21.75
CA GLY A 148 7.65 -9.24 -22.90
C GLY A 148 8.25 -7.91 -22.45
N GLU A 149 7.89 -6.80 -23.09
CA GLU A 149 8.38 -5.46 -22.70
C GLU A 149 8.11 -5.09 -21.23
N LEU A 150 7.06 -5.65 -20.60
CA LEU A 150 6.76 -5.40 -19.18
C LEU A 150 7.58 -6.27 -18.22
N GLU A 151 8.41 -7.20 -18.70
CA GLU A 151 9.25 -8.05 -17.86
C GLU A 151 10.18 -7.25 -16.93
N ILE A 152 10.61 -6.06 -17.37
CA ILE A 152 11.42 -5.12 -16.58
C ILE A 152 10.74 -4.66 -15.28
N LEU A 153 9.40 -4.72 -15.22
CA LEU A 153 8.60 -4.31 -14.07
C LEU A 153 8.59 -5.34 -12.93
N LYS A 154 9.10 -6.56 -13.14
CA LYS A 154 9.06 -7.61 -12.12
C LYS A 154 10.10 -7.40 -11.02
N SER A 155 9.67 -7.61 -9.78
CA SER A 155 10.56 -8.01 -8.69
C SER A 155 11.30 -9.31 -9.05
N PRO A 156 12.58 -9.49 -8.64
CA PRO A 156 13.26 -10.79 -8.71
C PRO A 156 12.53 -11.92 -7.98
N TYR A 157 11.60 -11.58 -7.08
CA TYR A 157 10.75 -12.51 -6.32
C TYR A 157 9.28 -12.50 -6.76
N ALA A 158 8.95 -11.87 -7.89
CA ALA A 158 7.60 -11.87 -8.45
C ALA A 158 7.03 -13.29 -8.57
N TYR A 159 5.73 -13.43 -8.34
CA TYR A 159 5.02 -14.70 -8.48
C TYR A 159 5.16 -15.26 -9.90
N SER A 160 5.21 -16.58 -10.03
CA SER A 160 5.05 -17.27 -11.31
C SER A 160 3.59 -17.24 -11.78
N LYS A 161 3.31 -17.66 -13.01
CA LYS A 161 1.91 -17.78 -13.49
C LYS A 161 1.17 -18.89 -12.72
N GLU A 162 1.90 -19.95 -12.41
CA GLU A 162 1.47 -21.10 -11.63
C GLU A 162 1.14 -20.70 -10.18
N ASP A 163 1.89 -19.76 -9.59
CA ASP A 163 1.57 -19.16 -8.29
C ASP A 163 0.26 -18.36 -8.35
N ILE A 164 0.04 -17.55 -9.40
CA ILE A 164 -1.23 -16.82 -9.59
C ILE A 164 -2.40 -17.81 -9.73
N GLU A 165 -2.27 -18.85 -10.56
CA GLU A 165 -3.30 -19.89 -10.70
C GLU A 165 -3.59 -20.60 -9.37
N LYS A 166 -2.54 -20.92 -8.59
CA LYS A 166 -2.68 -21.51 -7.26
C LYS A 166 -3.34 -20.55 -6.26
N ILE A 167 -3.00 -19.26 -6.25
CA ILE A 167 -3.67 -18.24 -5.41
C ILE A 167 -5.16 -18.14 -5.75
N LEU A 168 -5.50 -18.08 -7.04
CA LEU A 168 -6.90 -18.01 -7.48
C LEU A 168 -7.68 -19.28 -7.11
N HIS A 169 -7.09 -20.46 -7.28
CA HIS A 169 -7.70 -21.71 -6.85
C HIS A 169 -7.88 -21.78 -5.32
N LEU A 170 -6.89 -21.34 -4.54
CA LEU A 170 -6.99 -21.25 -3.09
C LEU A 170 -8.10 -20.29 -2.64
N ALA A 171 -8.29 -19.17 -3.34
CA ALA A 171 -9.38 -18.24 -3.07
C ALA A 171 -10.75 -18.88 -3.40
N GLU A 172 -10.87 -19.54 -4.55
CA GLU A 172 -12.09 -20.24 -4.99
C GLU A 172 -12.56 -21.30 -3.99
N ILE A 173 -11.68 -22.22 -3.56
CA ILE A 173 -12.06 -23.28 -2.60
C ILE A 173 -12.42 -22.74 -1.21
N ASN A 174 -12.01 -21.50 -0.89
CA ASN A 174 -12.37 -20.78 0.33
C ASN A 174 -13.56 -19.83 0.16
N ASN A 175 -14.22 -19.81 -1.02
CA ASN A 175 -15.33 -18.90 -1.35
C ASN A 175 -14.96 -17.41 -1.26
N LEU A 176 -13.74 -17.07 -1.66
CA LEU A 176 -13.23 -15.69 -1.70
C LEU A 176 -13.19 -15.20 -3.16
N GLU A 177 -14.01 -14.21 -3.50
CA GLU A 177 -13.93 -13.50 -4.78
C GLU A 177 -12.62 -12.70 -4.87
N VAL A 178 -11.85 -12.87 -5.95
CA VAL A 178 -10.62 -12.08 -6.15
C VAL A 178 -10.89 -10.87 -7.03
N VAL A 179 -10.57 -9.68 -6.50
CA VAL A 179 -10.60 -8.40 -7.20
C VAL A 179 -9.15 -7.95 -7.38
N PRO A 180 -8.57 -8.04 -8.59
CA PRO A 180 -7.25 -7.48 -8.84
C PRO A 180 -7.32 -5.94 -8.80
N LEU A 181 -6.38 -5.33 -8.08
CA LEU A 181 -6.10 -3.90 -8.09
C LEU A 181 -4.88 -3.63 -8.96
N ILE A 182 -5.06 -2.78 -9.97
CA ILE A 182 -4.03 -2.33 -10.88
C ILE A 182 -3.96 -0.82 -10.79
N GLN A 183 -2.79 -0.28 -10.49
CA GLN A 183 -2.56 1.16 -10.54
C GLN A 183 -2.45 1.64 -11.99
N THR A 184 -3.22 2.68 -12.34
CA THR A 184 -3.36 3.18 -13.73
C THR A 184 -3.13 4.69 -13.89
N PHE A 185 -2.83 5.42 -12.81
CA PHE A 185 -2.63 6.88 -12.88
C PHE A 185 -1.66 7.41 -11.81
N GLY A 186 -2.05 7.35 -10.54
CA GLY A 186 -1.19 7.50 -9.37
C GLY A 186 -0.57 6.17 -8.96
N HIS A 187 0.26 6.19 -7.90
CA HIS A 187 1.04 5.04 -7.42
C HIS A 187 1.75 4.24 -8.52
N MET A 188 2.29 4.96 -9.51
CA MET A 188 2.96 4.37 -10.68
C MET A 188 4.46 4.17 -10.45
N GLU A 189 4.98 4.25 -9.21
CA GLU A 189 6.42 4.18 -8.92
C GLU A 189 7.02 2.86 -9.39
N TYR A 190 6.32 1.74 -9.28
CA TYR A 190 6.77 0.43 -9.76
C TYR A 190 7.09 0.42 -11.26
N VAL A 191 6.44 1.29 -12.03
CA VAL A 191 6.67 1.47 -13.48
C VAL A 191 7.67 2.59 -13.72
N LEU A 192 7.41 3.76 -13.17
CA LEU A 192 8.11 4.99 -13.49
C LEU A 192 9.49 5.09 -12.81
N LYS A 193 9.84 4.17 -11.89
CA LYS A 193 11.21 3.99 -11.37
C LYS A 193 12.21 3.55 -12.46
N HIS A 194 11.73 2.87 -13.51
CA HIS A 194 12.57 2.37 -14.59
C HIS A 194 12.83 3.43 -15.67
N GLU A 195 14.07 3.53 -16.14
CA GLU A 195 14.50 4.57 -17.09
C GLU A 195 13.69 4.53 -18.40
N ASN A 196 13.31 3.33 -18.88
CA ASN A 196 12.47 3.12 -20.06
C ASN A 196 11.12 3.85 -20.00
N TYR A 197 10.60 4.12 -18.80
CA TYR A 197 9.30 4.77 -18.58
C TYR A 197 9.45 6.16 -17.94
N ARG A 198 10.67 6.68 -17.77
CA ARG A 198 10.94 7.99 -17.15
C ARG A 198 10.26 9.15 -17.87
N SER A 199 10.21 9.10 -19.21
CA SER A 199 9.53 10.10 -20.06
C SER A 199 8.03 10.19 -19.80
N LEU A 200 7.42 9.14 -19.24
CA LEU A 200 5.99 9.06 -18.99
C LEU A 200 5.57 9.73 -17.68
N ARG A 201 6.50 10.23 -16.85
CA ARG A 201 6.17 10.91 -15.59
C ARG A 201 5.47 12.25 -15.85
N GLU A 202 4.44 12.56 -15.07
CA GLU A 202 3.77 13.88 -15.08
C GLU A 202 4.77 15.00 -14.72
N VAL A 203 5.60 14.78 -13.70
CA VAL A 203 6.76 15.63 -13.39
C VAL A 203 8.01 14.77 -13.42
N GLU A 204 8.97 15.10 -14.30
CA GLU A 204 10.17 14.29 -14.57
C GLU A 204 10.93 13.83 -13.31
N GLN A 205 10.95 14.67 -12.27
CA GLN A 205 11.64 14.40 -11.01
C GLN A 205 10.93 13.35 -10.13
N TYR A 206 9.63 13.15 -10.29
CA TYR A 206 8.79 12.38 -9.37
C TYR A 206 8.19 11.14 -10.08
N PRO A 207 8.46 9.92 -9.58
CA PRO A 207 7.98 8.68 -10.20
C PRO A 207 6.52 8.31 -9.83
N ASN A 208 5.75 9.19 -9.22
CA ASN A 208 4.46 8.84 -8.59
C ASN A 208 3.27 8.77 -9.56
N SER A 209 3.26 9.60 -10.61
CA SER A 209 2.10 9.73 -11.49
C SER A 209 2.49 9.84 -12.96
N ILE A 210 1.69 9.18 -13.80
CA ILE A 210 1.91 9.13 -15.25
C ILE A 210 1.24 10.33 -15.94
N ASN A 211 1.93 10.93 -16.91
CA ASN A 211 1.47 12.02 -17.76
C ASN A 211 0.34 11.53 -18.67
N PRO A 212 -0.92 12.00 -18.53
CA PRO A 212 -2.06 11.50 -19.30
C PRO A 212 -2.04 11.93 -20.78
N HIS A 213 -1.11 12.82 -21.17
CA HIS A 213 -0.98 13.35 -22.53
C HIS A 213 0.20 12.78 -23.31
N HIS A 214 1.12 12.04 -22.66
CA HIS A 214 2.19 11.35 -23.39
C HIS A 214 1.60 10.20 -24.21
N ALA A 215 1.97 10.10 -25.50
CA ALA A 215 1.32 9.19 -26.46
C ALA A 215 1.42 7.70 -26.07
N GLU A 216 2.47 7.32 -25.34
CA GLU A 216 2.73 5.94 -24.89
C GLU A 216 2.03 5.58 -23.57
N THR A 217 1.46 6.55 -22.84
CA THR A 217 0.80 6.31 -21.53
C THR A 217 -0.38 5.34 -21.64
N LEU A 218 -1.35 5.60 -22.53
CA LEU A 218 -2.50 4.72 -22.69
C LEU A 218 -2.14 3.33 -23.25
N PRO A 219 -1.25 3.18 -24.24
CA PRO A 219 -0.72 1.87 -24.64
C PRO A 219 -0.11 1.08 -23.47
N LEU A 220 0.71 1.72 -22.62
CA LEU A 220 1.31 1.07 -21.46
C LEU A 220 0.27 0.62 -20.43
N VAL A 221 -0.63 1.52 -20.03
CA VAL A 221 -1.70 1.22 -19.05
C VAL A 221 -2.61 0.09 -19.55
N LYS A 222 -2.98 0.09 -20.84
CA LYS A 222 -3.79 -0.97 -21.45
C LYS A 222 -3.05 -2.32 -21.46
N LYS A 223 -1.73 -2.32 -21.66
CA LYS A 223 -0.88 -3.54 -21.64
C LYS A 223 -0.72 -4.10 -20.22
N ILE A 224 -0.58 -3.25 -19.21
CA ILE A 224 -0.53 -3.64 -17.79
C ILE A 224 -1.87 -4.27 -17.38
N LEU A 225 -2.99 -3.56 -17.62
CA LEU A 225 -4.34 -4.05 -17.34
C LEU A 225 -4.62 -5.39 -18.05
N GLY A 226 -4.25 -5.50 -19.32
CA GLY A 226 -4.45 -6.72 -20.10
C GLY A 226 -3.73 -7.93 -19.50
N GLN A 227 -2.42 -7.81 -19.22
CA GLN A 227 -1.66 -8.94 -18.65
C GLN A 227 -2.22 -9.39 -17.29
N VAL A 228 -2.68 -8.46 -16.44
CA VAL A 228 -3.30 -8.82 -15.14
C VAL A 228 -4.66 -9.49 -15.36
N LEU A 229 -5.55 -8.91 -16.15
CA LEU A 229 -6.92 -9.41 -16.34
C LEU A 229 -6.99 -10.73 -17.11
N ASP A 230 -6.05 -10.98 -18.02
CA ASP A 230 -5.96 -12.25 -18.76
C ASP A 230 -5.63 -13.44 -17.83
N LEU A 231 -4.92 -13.19 -16.71
CA LEU A 231 -4.73 -14.19 -15.64
C LEU A 231 -5.88 -14.22 -14.62
N HIS A 232 -6.84 -13.29 -14.69
CA HIS A 232 -8.00 -13.21 -13.79
C HIS A 232 -9.35 -13.42 -14.51
N PRO A 233 -9.53 -14.47 -15.35
CA PRO A 233 -10.73 -14.62 -16.18
C PRO A 233 -12.02 -14.76 -15.35
N MET A 234 -11.92 -15.31 -14.12
CA MET A 234 -13.07 -15.56 -13.24
C MET A 234 -13.40 -14.39 -12.30
N ALA A 235 -12.64 -13.30 -12.27
CA ALA A 235 -12.96 -12.13 -11.45
C ALA A 235 -14.25 -11.46 -11.95
N GLY A 236 -15.12 -11.02 -11.05
CA GLY A 236 -16.32 -10.22 -11.36
C GLY A 236 -16.09 -8.70 -11.30
N PHE A 237 -14.99 -8.28 -10.68
CA PHE A 237 -14.60 -6.89 -10.50
C PHE A 237 -13.14 -6.66 -10.88
N VAL A 238 -12.78 -5.41 -11.13
CA VAL A 238 -11.41 -4.92 -11.24
C VAL A 238 -11.31 -3.57 -10.53
N HIS A 239 -10.23 -3.31 -9.80
CA HIS A 239 -9.97 -2.01 -9.20
C HIS A 239 -8.87 -1.29 -9.99
N ILE A 240 -9.15 -0.10 -10.53
CA ILE A 240 -8.24 0.63 -11.45
C ILE A 240 -7.31 1.64 -10.76
N GLY A 241 -7.34 1.68 -9.42
CA GLY A 241 -6.55 2.63 -8.62
C GLY A 241 -7.08 4.05 -8.79
N CYS A 242 -6.25 4.92 -9.37
CA CYS A 242 -6.51 6.35 -9.65
C CYS A 242 -6.62 7.25 -8.40
N ASP A 243 -6.11 6.78 -7.27
CA ASP A 243 -5.81 7.54 -6.06
C ASP A 243 -4.59 8.44 -6.24
N GLU A 244 -4.49 9.46 -5.39
CA GLU A 244 -3.31 10.28 -5.10
C GLU A 244 -2.46 10.63 -6.34
N VAL A 245 -3.10 11.18 -7.38
CA VAL A 245 -2.43 11.63 -8.61
C VAL A 245 -1.70 12.96 -8.36
N LEU A 246 -0.68 12.94 -7.51
CA LEU A 246 0.06 14.11 -7.05
C LEU A 246 0.77 14.79 -8.23
N HIS A 247 0.78 16.13 -8.21
CA HIS A 247 1.37 16.99 -9.23
C HIS A 247 0.70 16.95 -10.62
N LEU A 248 -0.51 16.38 -10.75
CA LEU A 248 -1.28 16.46 -12.00
C LEU A 248 -1.50 17.92 -12.44
N GLY A 249 -1.17 18.22 -13.69
CA GLY A 249 -1.22 19.57 -14.25
C GLY A 249 0.09 20.36 -14.11
N GLU A 250 1.13 19.80 -13.49
CA GLU A 250 2.45 20.43 -13.37
C GLU A 250 3.40 20.06 -14.52
N GLY A 251 3.13 18.99 -15.28
CA GLY A 251 3.88 18.61 -16.48
C GLY A 251 3.76 19.63 -17.61
N GLN A 252 4.72 19.66 -18.54
CA GLN A 252 4.71 20.64 -19.63
C GLN A 252 3.56 20.37 -20.63
N ASP A 253 3.28 19.11 -20.94
CA ASP A 253 2.14 18.72 -21.79
C ASP A 253 0.82 19.04 -21.10
N SER A 254 0.69 18.67 -19.82
CA SER A 254 -0.46 18.92 -18.96
C SER A 254 -0.75 20.42 -18.80
N LYS A 255 0.27 21.26 -18.58
CA LYS A 255 0.15 22.74 -18.65
C LYS A 255 -0.34 23.24 -20.00
N THR A 256 0.16 22.67 -21.10
CA THR A 256 -0.22 23.05 -22.45
C THR A 256 -1.68 22.66 -22.74
N TRP A 257 -2.11 21.48 -22.30
CA TRP A 257 -3.49 21.03 -22.39
C TRP A 257 -4.43 21.89 -21.53
N LEU A 258 -4.04 22.24 -20.30
CA LEU A 258 -4.81 23.11 -19.40
C LEU A 258 -5.03 24.50 -19.98
N ASN A 259 -3.99 25.11 -20.54
CA ASN A 259 -4.09 26.41 -21.23
C ASN A 259 -5.13 26.37 -22.38
N ASN A 260 -5.25 25.23 -23.06
CA ASN A 260 -6.21 25.00 -24.14
C ASN A 260 -7.60 24.52 -23.67
N ASN A 261 -7.76 24.20 -22.38
CA ASN A 261 -8.99 23.66 -21.77
C ASN A 261 -9.39 24.42 -20.50
N ASN A 262 -9.23 25.75 -20.49
CA ASN A 262 -9.70 26.65 -19.43
C ASN A 262 -9.15 26.35 -18.01
N GLY A 263 -8.03 25.63 -17.89
CA GLY A 263 -7.48 25.20 -16.61
C GLY A 263 -8.25 24.07 -15.92
N ASP A 264 -9.11 23.33 -16.63
CA ASP A 264 -9.96 22.29 -16.04
C ASP A 264 -9.20 20.98 -15.76
N LEU A 265 -8.54 20.94 -14.60
CA LEU A 265 -7.85 19.77 -14.07
C LEU A 265 -8.79 18.57 -13.85
N GLY A 266 -10.07 18.82 -13.53
CA GLY A 266 -11.06 17.77 -13.33
C GLY A 266 -11.39 17.04 -14.62
N LYS A 267 -11.57 17.80 -15.71
CA LYS A 267 -11.73 17.26 -17.06
C LYS A 267 -10.48 16.51 -17.53
N MET A 268 -9.27 16.96 -17.17
CA MET A 268 -8.04 16.21 -17.47
C MET A 268 -8.08 14.83 -16.81
N PHE A 269 -8.26 14.79 -15.48
CA PHE A 269 -8.30 13.54 -14.72
C PHE A 269 -9.37 12.58 -15.26
N LEU A 270 -10.61 13.07 -15.43
CA LEU A 270 -11.72 12.24 -15.90
C LEU A 270 -11.58 11.80 -17.36
N SER A 271 -10.82 12.51 -18.19
CA SER A 271 -10.54 12.07 -19.57
C SER A 271 -9.64 10.85 -19.61
N HIS A 272 -8.61 10.79 -18.77
CA HIS A 272 -7.75 9.61 -18.63
C HIS A 272 -8.52 8.41 -18.07
N VAL A 273 -9.25 8.62 -16.96
CA VAL A 273 -10.12 7.58 -16.36
C VAL A 273 -11.12 7.04 -17.38
N LYS A 274 -11.73 7.90 -18.20
CA LYS A 274 -12.66 7.48 -19.25
C LYS A 274 -12.00 6.60 -20.31
N GLU A 275 -10.76 6.89 -20.72
CA GLU A 275 -10.04 6.04 -21.68
C GLU A 275 -9.66 4.67 -21.13
N VAL A 276 -9.38 4.58 -19.82
CA VAL A 276 -9.21 3.30 -19.11
C VAL A 276 -10.53 2.52 -19.07
N LEU A 277 -11.63 3.16 -18.69
CA LEU A 277 -12.96 2.53 -18.64
C LEU A 277 -13.48 2.12 -20.03
N ASN A 278 -13.22 2.93 -21.07
CA ASN A 278 -13.52 2.58 -22.46
C ASN A 278 -12.80 1.28 -22.88
N PHE A 279 -11.53 1.11 -22.48
CA PHE A 279 -10.76 -0.11 -22.76
C PHE A 279 -11.36 -1.33 -22.06
N LEU A 280 -11.67 -1.22 -20.75
CA LEU A 280 -12.31 -2.28 -19.98
C LEU A 280 -13.67 -2.67 -20.56
N ASN A 281 -14.54 -1.71 -20.83
CA ASN A 281 -15.86 -1.96 -21.43
C ASN A 281 -15.78 -2.57 -22.84
N SER A 282 -14.65 -2.43 -23.55
CA SER A 282 -14.47 -3.01 -24.90
C SER A 282 -13.89 -4.43 -24.89
N HIS A 283 -13.03 -4.76 -23.92
CA HIS A 283 -12.27 -6.04 -23.91
C HIS A 283 -12.67 -6.97 -22.75
N TYR A 284 -13.12 -6.39 -21.63
CA TYR A 284 -13.43 -7.05 -20.36
C TYR A 284 -14.81 -6.59 -19.85
N HIS A 285 -15.80 -6.57 -20.76
CA HIS A 285 -17.16 -6.05 -20.56
C HIS A 285 -17.97 -6.77 -19.47
N ASP A 286 -17.48 -7.91 -18.99
CA ASP A 286 -18.02 -8.72 -17.90
C ASP A 286 -17.45 -8.31 -16.51
N LYS A 287 -16.46 -7.41 -16.47
CA LYS A 287 -15.82 -6.90 -15.24
C LYS A 287 -16.44 -5.57 -14.81
N ASN A 288 -16.83 -5.49 -13.55
CA ASN A 288 -17.32 -4.24 -12.94
C ASN A 288 -16.12 -3.44 -12.39
N ALA A 289 -15.93 -2.20 -12.83
CA ALA A 289 -14.79 -1.40 -12.37
C ALA A 289 -15.07 -0.73 -11.01
N LEU A 290 -14.03 -0.71 -10.17
CA LEU A 290 -13.93 0.04 -8.92
C LEU A 290 -12.77 1.03 -9.05
N MET A 291 -12.87 2.19 -8.39
CA MET A 291 -11.82 3.23 -8.41
C MET A 291 -11.82 3.99 -7.09
N TRP A 292 -10.65 4.38 -6.59
CA TRP A 292 -10.57 5.21 -5.39
C TRP A 292 -11.22 6.58 -5.63
N ASP A 293 -11.85 7.13 -4.60
CA ASP A 293 -12.72 8.30 -4.77
C ASP A 293 -12.03 9.65 -4.50
N ASP A 294 -10.84 9.68 -3.92
CA ASP A 294 -10.20 10.89 -3.37
C ASP A 294 -10.05 12.00 -4.40
N MET A 295 -9.61 11.66 -5.61
CA MET A 295 -9.53 12.59 -6.74
C MET A 295 -10.92 13.14 -7.13
N LEU A 296 -12.00 12.36 -7.00
CA LEU A 296 -13.37 12.82 -7.25
C LEU A 296 -13.87 13.80 -6.19
N ARG A 297 -13.36 13.75 -4.95
CA ARG A 297 -13.79 14.64 -3.84
C ARG A 297 -13.62 16.11 -4.18
N TYR A 298 -12.58 16.46 -4.96
CA TYR A 298 -12.26 17.84 -5.35
C TYR A 298 -13.04 18.36 -6.56
N LEU A 299 -13.70 17.50 -7.33
CA LEU A 299 -14.38 17.89 -8.57
C LEU A 299 -15.79 18.41 -8.31
N ASN A 300 -16.30 19.33 -9.13
CA ASN A 300 -17.70 19.76 -9.04
C ASN A 300 -18.65 18.73 -9.71
N MET A 301 -19.95 18.84 -9.41
CA MET A 301 -20.95 17.89 -9.90
C MET A 301 -21.18 17.91 -11.41
N GLU A 302 -21.00 19.08 -12.04
CA GLU A 302 -21.22 19.26 -13.47
C GLU A 302 -20.12 18.54 -14.28
N ILE A 303 -18.88 18.63 -13.83
CA ILE A 303 -17.72 17.94 -14.39
C ILE A 303 -17.88 16.41 -14.29
N ILE A 304 -18.27 15.89 -13.11
CA ILE A 304 -18.50 14.45 -12.90
C ILE A 304 -19.60 13.92 -13.85
N LYS A 305 -20.73 14.62 -13.95
CA LYS A 305 -21.82 14.27 -14.87
C LYS A 305 -21.38 14.35 -16.33
N GLY A 306 -20.71 15.43 -16.72
CA GLY A 306 -20.25 15.68 -18.09
C GLY A 306 -19.26 14.62 -18.60
N ALA A 307 -18.45 14.03 -17.73
CA ALA A 307 -17.55 12.94 -18.09
C ALA A 307 -18.29 11.66 -18.54
N ASN A 308 -19.50 11.42 -18.03
CA ASN A 308 -20.31 10.21 -18.27
C ASN A 308 -19.60 8.90 -17.87
N ILE A 309 -18.82 8.91 -16.78
CA ILE A 309 -18.14 7.70 -16.26
C ILE A 309 -18.99 6.90 -15.28
N SER A 310 -20.06 7.49 -14.71
CA SER A 310 -20.75 6.94 -13.54
C SER A 310 -21.50 5.63 -13.76
N GLN A 311 -21.78 5.26 -15.01
CA GLN A 311 -22.37 3.96 -15.36
C GLN A 311 -21.33 2.83 -15.50
N TYR A 312 -20.03 3.15 -15.50
CA TYR A 312 -18.95 2.21 -15.81
C TYR A 312 -18.02 1.91 -14.63
N VAL A 313 -18.08 2.70 -13.55
CA VAL A 313 -17.21 2.56 -12.38
C VAL A 313 -17.94 2.89 -11.08
N SER A 314 -17.64 2.19 -9.99
CA SER A 314 -18.10 2.56 -8.65
C SER A 314 -16.97 3.21 -7.84
N PRO A 315 -17.17 4.39 -7.21
CA PRO A 315 -16.19 4.99 -6.31
C PRO A 315 -16.05 4.16 -5.02
N VAL A 316 -14.81 4.00 -4.56
CA VAL A 316 -14.45 3.38 -3.29
C VAL A 316 -14.02 4.49 -2.31
N LEU A 317 -14.93 4.86 -1.41
CA LEU A 317 -14.73 5.93 -0.43
C LEU A 317 -13.87 5.45 0.75
N TRP A 318 -12.65 5.95 0.85
CA TRP A 318 -11.66 5.52 1.85
C TRP A 318 -11.36 6.59 2.92
N ILE A 319 -11.45 6.21 4.19
CA ILE A 319 -11.07 7.06 5.33
C ILE A 319 -10.57 6.17 6.48
N TYR A 320 -9.31 6.33 6.89
CA TYR A 320 -8.65 5.43 7.85
C TYR A 320 -8.58 5.95 9.30
N GLY A 321 -8.94 7.22 9.54
CA GLY A 321 -8.98 7.78 10.90
C GLY A 321 -9.99 7.06 11.80
N GLN A 322 -9.64 6.76 13.04
CA GLN A 322 -10.54 6.09 13.98
C GLN A 322 -11.78 6.91 14.40
N ASP A 323 -11.68 8.24 14.31
CA ASP A 323 -12.73 9.20 14.67
C ASP A 323 -13.06 10.12 13.49
N PHE A 324 -13.16 9.56 12.28
CA PHE A 324 -13.56 10.35 11.12
C PHE A 324 -15.00 10.87 11.24
N ASP A 325 -15.26 12.00 10.58
CA ASP A 325 -16.57 12.62 10.56
C ASP A 325 -17.53 11.85 9.63
N ILE A 326 -18.56 11.24 10.22
CA ILE A 326 -19.60 10.51 9.50
C ILE A 326 -20.46 11.44 8.64
N GLN A 327 -20.69 12.69 9.06
CA GLN A 327 -21.40 13.67 8.22
C GLN A 327 -20.58 14.02 6.97
N GLN A 328 -19.25 14.08 7.08
CA GLN A 328 -18.37 14.25 5.92
C GLN A 328 -18.46 13.06 4.95
N ALA A 329 -18.41 11.82 5.45
CA ALA A 329 -18.58 10.63 4.63
C ALA A 329 -19.97 10.60 3.95
N GLU A 330 -21.04 10.92 4.69
CA GLU A 330 -22.41 11.06 4.18
C GLU A 330 -22.51 12.13 3.07
N THR A 331 -21.79 13.25 3.19
CA THR A 331 -21.72 14.30 2.16
C THR A 331 -21.07 13.80 0.86
N PHE A 332 -20.05 12.95 0.95
CA PHE A 332 -19.45 12.33 -0.23
C PHE A 332 -20.38 11.27 -0.87
N ILE A 333 -21.14 10.53 -0.07
CA ILE A 333 -22.12 9.55 -0.58
C ILE A 333 -23.27 10.27 -1.31
N GLU A 334 -23.80 11.36 -0.75
CA GLU A 334 -24.79 12.22 -1.42
C GLU A 334 -24.24 12.77 -2.75
N LYS A 335 -22.99 13.24 -2.75
CA LYS A 335 -22.29 13.69 -3.96
C LYS A 335 -22.22 12.59 -5.04
N TYR A 336 -21.91 11.35 -4.68
CA TYR A 336 -21.82 10.25 -5.64
C TYR A 336 -23.20 9.78 -6.11
N GLN A 337 -24.20 9.76 -5.23
CA GLN A 337 -25.59 9.56 -5.61
C GLN A 337 -26.04 10.58 -6.66
N ASP A 338 -25.82 11.86 -6.39
CA ASP A 338 -26.21 12.96 -7.28
C ASP A 338 -25.42 12.93 -8.59
N GLY A 339 -24.22 12.35 -8.60
CA GLY A 339 -23.40 12.09 -9.79
C GLY A 339 -23.93 10.97 -10.70
N GLY A 340 -24.96 10.26 -10.26
CA GLY A 340 -25.56 9.14 -10.99
C GLY A 340 -24.75 7.85 -10.91
N PHE A 341 -23.89 7.69 -9.90
CA PHE A 341 -23.20 6.43 -9.64
C PHE A 341 -24.20 5.41 -9.06
N PRO A 342 -24.34 4.19 -9.64
CA PRO A 342 -25.33 3.21 -9.21
C PRO A 342 -24.93 2.52 -7.89
N SER A 343 -23.63 2.48 -7.59
CA SER A 343 -23.12 1.97 -6.31
C SER A 343 -21.90 2.73 -5.80
N VAL A 344 -21.75 2.74 -4.48
CA VAL A 344 -20.57 3.19 -3.74
C VAL A 344 -20.02 2.02 -2.94
N TRP A 345 -18.71 1.97 -2.82
CA TRP A 345 -17.97 1.05 -1.96
C TRP A 345 -17.21 1.84 -0.90
N PHE A 346 -16.77 1.17 0.16
CA PHE A 346 -16.01 1.81 1.23
C PHE A 346 -14.64 1.16 1.42
N ALA A 347 -13.72 1.86 2.08
CA ALA A 347 -12.52 1.24 2.59
C ALA A 347 -12.10 1.73 3.99
N SER A 348 -11.86 0.74 4.84
CA SER A 348 -11.29 0.83 6.18
C SER A 348 -9.84 0.32 6.14
N ALA A 349 -9.11 0.34 7.26
CA ALA A 349 -7.77 -0.26 7.37
C ALA A 349 -7.65 -1.17 8.60
N PHE A 350 -7.06 -2.36 8.45
CA PHE A 350 -6.76 -3.31 9.56
C PHE A 350 -5.27 -3.33 9.96
N LYS A 351 -4.38 -2.90 9.06
CA LYS A 351 -2.96 -2.56 9.28
C LYS A 351 -2.54 -1.51 8.26
N GLY A 352 -1.37 -0.90 8.43
CA GLY A 352 -0.97 0.26 7.64
C GLY A 352 -1.90 1.45 7.90
N ALA A 353 -1.66 2.58 7.24
CA ALA A 353 -2.37 3.85 7.50
C ALA A 353 -2.31 4.36 8.97
N SER A 354 -1.53 3.69 9.82
CA SER A 354 -1.17 4.02 11.21
C SER A 354 0.13 4.83 11.29
N GLY A 355 1.00 4.66 10.29
CA GLY A 355 2.27 5.37 10.07
C GLY A 355 3.15 4.62 9.05
N PRO A 356 4.15 5.27 8.44
CA PRO A 356 4.98 4.66 7.39
C PRO A 356 6.06 3.70 7.90
N ASP A 357 6.33 3.69 9.21
CA ASP A 357 7.42 2.95 9.88
C ASP A 357 6.89 1.99 10.97
N GLN A 358 5.63 1.58 10.88
CA GLN A 358 4.97 0.87 11.98
C GLN A 358 5.35 -0.61 12.02
N MET A 359 5.97 -1.02 13.14
CA MET A 359 6.26 -2.43 13.44
C MET A 359 5.06 -3.17 14.06
N TRP A 360 4.22 -2.47 14.83
CA TRP A 360 3.22 -3.09 15.71
C TRP A 360 1.81 -2.53 15.50
N THR A 361 0.84 -3.41 15.28
CA THR A 361 -0.50 -3.02 14.82
C THR A 361 -1.35 -2.42 15.94
N PRO A 362 -1.86 -1.18 15.80
CA PRO A 362 -2.75 -0.57 16.79
C PRO A 362 -4.19 -1.07 16.63
N ILE A 363 -4.44 -2.32 17.06
CA ILE A 363 -5.73 -3.02 16.98
C ILE A 363 -6.95 -2.13 17.33
N GLY A 364 -6.87 -1.36 18.43
CA GLY A 364 -7.96 -0.50 18.89
C GLY A 364 -8.30 0.62 17.91
N LEU A 365 -7.30 1.22 17.26
CA LEU A 365 -7.47 2.27 16.25
C LEU A 365 -8.20 1.70 15.02
N HIS A 366 -7.74 0.56 14.51
CA HIS A 366 -8.36 -0.11 13.37
C HIS A 366 -9.78 -0.57 13.68
N MET A 367 -10.02 -1.15 14.86
CA MET A 367 -11.37 -1.52 15.30
C MET A 367 -12.31 -0.31 15.31
N ASN A 368 -11.89 0.81 15.90
CA ASN A 368 -12.70 2.03 15.96
C ASN A 368 -13.02 2.59 14.56
N ASN A 369 -12.05 2.56 13.64
CA ASN A 369 -12.29 2.91 12.23
C ASN A 369 -13.38 2.03 11.59
N HIS A 370 -13.36 0.71 11.82
CA HIS A 370 -14.42 -0.19 11.34
C HIS A 370 -15.78 0.06 11.99
N LEU A 371 -15.83 0.47 13.26
CA LEU A 371 -17.07 0.86 13.93
C LEU A 371 -17.68 2.15 13.34
N ARG A 372 -16.85 3.12 12.92
CA ARG A 372 -17.30 4.30 12.15
C ARG A 372 -17.84 3.89 10.79
N TRP A 373 -17.12 3.03 10.07
CA TRP A 373 -17.59 2.52 8.78
C TRP A 373 -18.90 1.74 8.88
N LYS A 374 -19.09 0.95 9.94
CA LYS A 374 -20.38 0.29 10.19
C LYS A 374 -21.52 1.31 10.37
N GLN A 375 -21.29 2.42 11.08
CA GLN A 375 -22.30 3.47 11.23
C GLN A 375 -22.66 4.13 9.88
N VAL A 376 -21.69 4.30 8.97
CA VAL A 376 -21.96 4.77 7.60
C VAL A 376 -22.79 3.73 6.81
N ILE A 377 -22.42 2.45 6.87
CA ILE A 377 -23.15 1.35 6.20
C ILE A 377 -24.59 1.26 6.71
N ASP A 378 -24.81 1.29 8.02
CA ASP A 378 -26.14 1.24 8.63
C ASP A 378 -27.00 2.46 8.22
N ASN A 379 -26.36 3.60 7.92
CA ASN A 379 -27.00 4.83 7.45
C ASN A 379 -27.27 4.87 5.93
N MET A 380 -26.89 3.86 5.14
CA MET A 380 -27.07 3.86 3.68
C MET A 380 -28.53 3.96 3.22
N HIS A 381 -29.49 3.63 4.09
CA HIS A 381 -30.92 3.83 3.84
C HIS A 381 -31.30 5.31 3.59
N LYS A 382 -30.43 6.28 3.95
CA LYS A 382 -30.59 7.70 3.65
C LYS A 382 -30.40 8.04 2.16
N PHE A 383 -29.72 7.17 1.40
CA PHE A 383 -29.28 7.44 0.02
C PHE A 383 -29.94 6.43 -0.95
N PRO A 384 -31.26 6.56 -1.23
CA PRO A 384 -32.03 5.53 -1.93
C PRO A 384 -31.64 5.32 -3.40
N ASN A 385 -30.89 6.24 -4.01
CA ASN A 385 -30.51 6.15 -5.43
C ASN A 385 -29.07 5.63 -5.64
N ILE A 386 -28.35 5.23 -4.58
CA ILE A 386 -27.01 4.63 -4.68
C ILE A 386 -26.88 3.41 -3.75
N ARG A 387 -26.48 2.26 -4.31
CA ARG A 387 -26.36 1.01 -3.56
C ARG A 387 -25.00 0.90 -2.87
N TYR A 388 -24.98 0.41 -1.63
CA TYR A 388 -23.74 -0.06 -1.01
C TYR A 388 -23.29 -1.39 -1.65
N GLY A 389 -22.14 -1.40 -2.32
CA GLY A 389 -21.59 -2.60 -2.97
C GLY A 389 -20.75 -3.48 -2.04
N GLY A 390 -19.96 -2.87 -1.15
CA GLY A 390 -19.10 -3.59 -0.23
C GLY A 390 -18.01 -2.71 0.38
N ILE A 391 -17.20 -3.32 1.24
CA ILE A 391 -16.07 -2.67 1.93
C ILE A 391 -14.77 -3.45 1.68
N ALA A 392 -13.70 -2.72 1.36
CA ALA A 392 -12.33 -3.23 1.35
C ALA A 392 -11.65 -2.90 2.69
N MET A 393 -11.23 -3.94 3.39
CA MET A 393 -10.45 -3.84 4.61
C MET A 393 -8.97 -3.76 4.22
N THR A 394 -8.45 -2.54 4.09
CA THR A 394 -7.09 -2.31 3.59
C THR A 394 -6.00 -2.76 4.56
N GLY A 395 -4.92 -3.29 4.02
CA GLY A 395 -3.79 -3.84 4.75
C GLY A 395 -2.46 -3.38 4.17
N TRP A 396 -2.30 -2.06 4.01
CA TRP A 396 -1.16 -1.44 3.31
C TRP A 396 0.19 -1.88 3.86
N GLN A 397 1.08 -2.30 2.97
CA GLN A 397 2.35 -2.93 3.33
C GLN A 397 3.52 -1.95 3.29
N ARG A 398 3.43 -0.89 2.50
CA ARG A 398 4.24 0.34 2.57
C ARG A 398 3.46 1.50 1.91
N TYR A 399 3.96 2.74 2.01
CA TYR A 399 3.25 3.92 1.46
C TYR A 399 3.52 4.15 -0.04
N ASP A 400 4.74 3.84 -0.48
CA ASP A 400 5.21 3.87 -1.87
C ASP A 400 6.42 2.91 -2.03
N HIS A 401 6.95 2.76 -3.25
CA HIS A 401 8.12 1.91 -3.54
C HIS A 401 9.46 2.32 -2.89
N TYR A 402 9.52 3.48 -2.24
CA TYR A 402 10.73 4.05 -1.64
C TYR A 402 10.65 4.12 -0.10
N SER A 403 9.45 4.02 0.47
CA SER A 403 9.18 3.88 1.90
C SER A 403 9.50 2.48 2.41
N VAL A 404 9.81 2.36 3.71
CA VAL A 404 10.04 1.08 4.40
C VAL A 404 8.73 0.32 4.65
N LEU A 405 8.84 -0.95 5.07
CA LEU A 405 7.69 -1.78 5.44
C LEU A 405 6.91 -1.27 6.67
N CYS A 406 5.58 -1.27 6.54
CA CYS A 406 4.62 -1.25 7.64
C CYS A 406 4.49 -2.65 8.30
N GLU A 407 3.50 -2.84 9.18
CA GLU A 407 3.41 -4.04 10.03
C GLU A 407 3.29 -5.31 9.18
N LEU A 408 3.96 -6.41 9.54
CA LEU A 408 3.83 -7.66 8.77
C LEU A 408 2.43 -8.27 8.93
N LEU A 409 1.91 -8.89 7.86
CA LEU A 409 0.58 -9.52 7.85
C LEU A 409 0.36 -10.53 9.02
N PRO A 410 1.30 -11.45 9.36
CA PRO A 410 1.22 -12.28 10.56
C PRO A 410 1.00 -11.52 11.87
N VAL A 411 1.61 -10.33 12.01
CA VAL A 411 1.50 -9.48 13.20
C VAL A 411 0.11 -8.82 13.26
N ALA A 412 -0.47 -8.52 12.09
CA ALA A 412 -1.76 -7.87 11.93
C ALA A 412 -2.98 -8.82 12.02
N ILE A 413 -2.82 -10.15 11.98
CA ILE A 413 -3.95 -11.11 12.01
C ILE A 413 -4.94 -10.86 13.17
N PRO A 414 -4.50 -10.58 14.42
CA PRO A 414 -5.44 -10.25 15.50
C PRO A 414 -6.27 -8.99 15.22
N SER A 415 -5.67 -7.98 14.57
CA SER A 415 -6.35 -6.76 14.14
C SER A 415 -7.39 -7.08 13.05
N LEU A 416 -7.02 -7.84 12.02
CA LEU A 416 -7.92 -8.26 10.94
C LEU A 416 -9.15 -9.00 11.46
N VAL A 417 -8.96 -9.96 12.37
CA VAL A 417 -10.03 -10.75 12.99
C VAL A 417 -10.96 -9.89 13.84
N VAL A 418 -10.41 -8.95 14.63
CA VAL A 418 -11.18 -7.95 15.38
C VAL A 418 -11.99 -7.05 14.45
N CYS A 419 -11.37 -6.57 13.37
CA CYS A 419 -11.99 -5.67 12.41
C CYS A 419 -13.11 -6.34 11.60
N LEU A 420 -12.95 -7.61 11.22
CA LEU A 420 -13.98 -8.41 10.56
C LEU A 420 -15.22 -8.54 11.46
N ARG A 421 -15.02 -8.86 12.74
CA ARG A 421 -16.15 -8.92 13.69
C ARG A 421 -16.76 -7.55 13.97
N ALA A 422 -15.97 -6.48 14.02
CA ALA A 422 -16.46 -5.12 14.21
C ALA A 422 -17.34 -4.65 13.04
N ILE A 423 -16.97 -4.94 11.79
CA ILE A 423 -17.76 -4.54 10.61
C ILE A 423 -19.03 -5.38 10.44
N GLN A 424 -19.01 -6.66 10.84
CA GLN A 424 -20.18 -7.55 10.78
C GLN A 424 -21.19 -7.29 11.91
N HIS A 425 -20.72 -7.08 13.15
CA HIS A 425 -21.57 -7.13 14.34
C HIS A 425 -21.58 -5.83 15.17
N GLY A 426 -20.67 -4.89 14.91
CA GLY A 426 -20.50 -3.69 15.72
C GLY A 426 -19.58 -3.91 16.93
N PRO A 427 -19.75 -3.14 18.02
CA PRO A 427 -18.84 -3.16 19.15
C PRO A 427 -18.65 -4.56 19.75
N LEU A 428 -17.39 -4.95 20.01
CA LEU A 428 -17.08 -6.29 20.52
C LEU A 428 -17.62 -6.51 21.94
N THR A 429 -18.52 -7.49 22.09
CA THR A 429 -18.98 -8.00 23.38
C THR A 429 -17.91 -8.89 24.03
N GLU A 430 -18.03 -9.15 25.33
CA GLU A 430 -17.14 -10.11 26.02
C GLU A 430 -17.26 -11.54 25.46
N GLU A 431 -18.44 -11.90 24.95
CA GLU A 431 -18.65 -13.16 24.22
C GLU A 431 -17.87 -13.18 22.91
N SER A 432 -17.96 -12.12 22.09
CA SER A 432 -17.17 -12.00 20.84
C SER A 432 -15.67 -12.01 21.10
N LYS A 433 -15.20 -11.33 22.17
CA LYS A 433 -13.78 -11.39 22.59
C LYS A 433 -13.37 -12.80 23.00
N THR A 434 -14.24 -13.53 23.70
CA THR A 434 -13.99 -14.92 24.10
C THR A 434 -13.89 -15.83 22.87
N GLU A 435 -14.78 -15.69 21.90
CA GLU A 435 -14.74 -16.43 20.64
C GLU A 435 -13.48 -16.11 19.82
N ILE A 436 -13.11 -14.83 19.69
CA ILE A 436 -11.88 -14.39 19.02
C ILE A 436 -10.65 -15.00 19.68
N ASN A 437 -10.57 -14.96 21.02
CA ASN A 437 -9.48 -15.59 21.78
C ASN A 437 -9.40 -17.11 21.53
N GLN A 438 -10.54 -17.81 21.50
CA GLN A 438 -10.59 -19.24 21.20
C GLN A 438 -10.15 -19.56 19.76
N ILE A 439 -10.60 -18.78 18.77
CA ILE A 439 -10.23 -18.95 17.36
C ILE A 439 -8.74 -18.68 17.13
N LEU A 440 -8.20 -17.63 17.76
CA LEU A 440 -6.80 -17.25 17.61
C LEU A 440 -5.85 -17.97 18.59
N GLY A 441 -6.34 -18.79 19.52
CA GLY A 441 -5.51 -19.47 20.53
C GLY A 441 -4.87 -18.56 21.58
N PHE A 442 -5.48 -17.41 21.84
CA PHE A 442 -5.07 -16.47 22.88
C PHE A 442 -5.76 -16.75 24.22
N SER A 443 -5.10 -16.44 25.33
CA SER A 443 -5.68 -16.48 26.67
C SER A 443 -6.43 -15.20 27.02
N LYS A 444 -5.98 -14.05 26.48
CA LYS A 444 -6.62 -12.75 26.68
C LYS A 444 -6.24 -11.76 25.58
N MET A 445 -7.19 -10.91 25.21
CA MET A 445 -6.98 -9.74 24.34
C MET A 445 -7.19 -8.46 25.16
N ASP A 446 -6.26 -7.51 25.02
CA ASP A 446 -6.27 -6.19 25.65
C ASP A 446 -6.19 -5.13 24.53
N LEU A 447 -7.36 -4.64 24.12
CA LEU A 447 -7.53 -3.71 23.00
C LEU A 447 -6.98 -2.31 23.30
N GLU A 448 -6.96 -1.89 24.57
CA GLU A 448 -6.42 -0.59 24.99
C GLU A 448 -4.89 -0.58 24.87
N LYS A 449 -4.24 -1.71 25.15
CA LYS A 449 -2.78 -1.89 25.01
C LYS A 449 -2.36 -2.40 23.63
N ASN A 450 -3.31 -2.77 22.76
CA ASN A 450 -3.07 -3.43 21.49
C ASN A 450 -2.26 -4.74 21.63
N ILE A 451 -2.56 -5.54 22.65
CA ILE A 451 -1.81 -6.75 23.02
C ILE A 451 -2.75 -7.95 23.09
N CYS A 452 -2.29 -9.10 22.60
CA CYS A 452 -2.90 -10.40 22.84
C CYS A 452 -1.90 -11.31 23.58
N ASP A 453 -2.34 -11.89 24.69
CA ASP A 453 -1.58 -12.81 25.53
C ASP A 453 -1.92 -14.27 25.20
N GLY A 454 -0.93 -15.16 25.34
CA GLY A 454 -1.03 -16.57 24.99
C GLY A 454 0.00 -16.98 23.95
N ASN A 455 -0.08 -18.23 23.50
CA ASN A 455 0.81 -18.75 22.44
C ASN A 455 0.26 -18.47 21.04
N GLY A 456 -1.07 -18.38 20.91
CA GLY A 456 -1.75 -18.31 19.62
C GLY A 456 -1.89 -19.69 18.95
N ALA A 457 -2.77 -19.77 17.96
CA ALA A 457 -3.06 -20.97 17.18
C ALA A 457 -3.32 -20.68 15.69
N PHE A 458 -3.11 -19.43 15.25
CA PHE A 458 -3.25 -19.00 13.86
C PHE A 458 -1.89 -19.09 13.12
N PRO A 459 -1.88 -19.21 11.78
CA PRO A 459 -0.65 -19.14 10.99
C PRO A 459 0.12 -17.86 11.30
N GLY A 460 1.33 -17.98 11.82
CA GLY A 460 2.18 -16.83 12.20
C GLY A 460 2.11 -16.36 13.66
N ALA A 461 1.45 -17.10 14.54
CA ALA A 461 1.43 -16.80 15.97
C ALA A 461 2.84 -16.66 16.62
N GLU A 462 3.83 -17.44 16.18
CA GLU A 462 5.21 -17.31 16.69
C GLU A 462 5.91 -16.03 16.19
N ILE A 463 5.66 -15.61 14.94
CA ILE A 463 6.15 -14.31 14.43
C ILE A 463 5.51 -13.19 15.25
N TYR A 464 4.17 -13.23 15.46
CA TYR A 464 3.47 -12.27 16.31
C TYR A 464 4.10 -12.18 17.71
N ARG A 465 4.40 -13.32 18.36
CA ARG A 465 5.07 -13.38 19.66
C ARG A 465 6.46 -12.78 19.66
N MET A 466 7.31 -13.14 18.69
CA MET A 466 8.69 -12.64 18.64
C MET A 466 8.75 -11.15 18.32
N VAL A 467 7.96 -10.68 17.37
CA VAL A 467 7.83 -9.24 17.06
C VAL A 467 7.28 -8.47 18.27
N ARG A 468 6.32 -9.04 19.03
CA ARG A 468 5.84 -8.45 20.28
C ARG A 468 6.98 -8.26 21.29
N THR A 469 7.80 -9.29 21.49
CA THR A 469 8.95 -9.25 22.41
C THR A 469 10.01 -8.24 21.94
N ILE A 470 10.30 -8.17 20.65
CA ILE A 470 11.21 -7.15 20.09
C ILE A 470 10.67 -5.73 20.35
N ASN A 471 9.42 -5.46 19.95
CA ASN A 471 8.77 -4.16 20.12
C ASN A 471 8.70 -3.72 21.59
N SER A 472 8.43 -4.65 22.51
CA SER A 472 8.26 -4.35 23.94
C SER A 472 9.59 -4.24 24.69
N ASP A 473 10.54 -5.12 24.39
CA ASP A 473 11.68 -5.40 25.28
C ASP A 473 13.07 -5.18 24.64
N LEU A 474 13.27 -5.32 23.33
CA LEU A 474 14.62 -5.27 22.71
C LEU A 474 15.33 -3.95 23.01
N LYS A 475 14.73 -2.84 22.55
CA LYS A 475 15.30 -1.50 22.71
C LYS A 475 15.56 -1.15 24.17
N LYS A 476 14.62 -1.49 25.05
CA LYS A 476 14.72 -1.25 26.50
C LYS A 476 15.85 -2.07 27.11
N LYS A 477 15.93 -3.37 26.83
CA LYS A 477 16.95 -4.29 27.38
C LYS A 477 18.35 -3.95 26.87
N VAL A 478 18.48 -3.59 25.59
CA VAL A 478 19.73 -3.07 25.00
C VAL A 478 20.13 -1.77 25.71
N GLN A 479 19.22 -0.80 25.86
CA GLN A 479 19.51 0.45 26.55
C GLN A 479 19.88 0.25 28.04
N GLU A 480 19.18 -0.61 28.77
CA GLU A 480 19.50 -0.95 30.17
C GLU A 480 20.89 -1.57 30.31
N THR A 481 21.31 -2.37 29.33
CA THR A 481 22.62 -3.06 29.30
C THR A 481 23.74 -2.12 28.88
N MET A 482 23.52 -1.27 27.88
CA MET A 482 24.53 -0.35 27.34
C MET A 482 24.69 0.93 28.15
N GLU A 483 23.58 1.46 28.69
CA GLU A 483 23.50 2.81 29.27
C GLU A 483 22.87 2.83 30.66
N GLY A 484 21.99 1.89 31.01
CA GLY A 484 21.25 1.90 32.30
C GLY A 484 22.08 1.52 33.53
N ASP A 485 23.08 0.66 33.37
CA ASP A 485 23.88 0.12 34.47
C ASP A 485 25.06 1.00 34.91
N SER A 486 25.15 1.33 36.20
CA SER A 486 26.22 2.18 36.74
C SER A 486 27.59 1.50 36.83
N GLU A 487 27.68 0.18 37.02
CA GLU A 487 28.95 -0.53 37.00
C GLU A 487 29.49 -0.62 35.57
N ILE A 488 28.62 -0.94 34.60
CA ILE A 488 29.00 -0.97 33.17
C ILE A 488 29.44 0.43 32.71
N ARG A 489 28.68 1.49 33.05
CA ARG A 489 29.10 2.88 32.75
C ARG A 489 30.41 3.27 33.44
N GLY A 490 30.70 2.74 34.63
CA GLY A 490 31.92 3.04 35.39
C GLY A 490 33.16 2.35 34.83
N TRP A 491 33.07 1.05 34.53
CA TRP A 491 34.23 0.18 34.26
C TRP A 491 34.28 -0.41 32.84
N PHE A 492 33.26 -0.19 32.01
CA PHE A 492 33.20 -0.67 30.62
C PHE A 492 32.54 0.31 29.63
N SER A 493 32.66 1.61 29.93
CA SER A 493 32.14 2.70 29.08
C SER A 493 32.73 2.71 27.66
N ARG A 494 32.14 3.52 26.76
CA ARG A 494 32.66 3.79 25.40
C ARG A 494 34.15 4.17 25.39
N TYR A 495 34.69 4.77 26.45
CA TYR A 495 36.11 5.12 26.56
C TYR A 495 37.00 3.89 26.77
N HIS A 496 36.60 2.98 27.66
CA HIS A 496 37.27 1.69 27.92
C HIS A 496 37.32 0.85 26.64
N ARG A 497 36.16 0.71 25.98
CA ARG A 497 36.00 0.02 24.69
C ARG A 497 36.91 0.63 23.60
N LYS A 498 36.82 1.94 23.36
CA LYS A 498 37.65 2.65 22.35
C LYS A 498 39.16 2.52 22.59
N HIS A 499 39.60 2.48 23.83
CA HIS A 499 41.03 2.42 24.18
C HIS A 499 41.53 1.02 24.60
N ARG A 500 40.68 -0.01 24.43
CA ARG A 500 40.98 -1.42 24.68
C ARG A 500 41.66 -1.68 26.03
N PHE A 501 41.02 -1.23 27.12
CA PHE A 501 41.48 -1.48 28.48
C PHE A 501 40.31 -1.56 29.47
N GLY A 502 40.48 -2.30 30.57
CA GLY A 502 39.46 -2.49 31.61
C GLY A 502 40.04 -3.17 32.84
N ASN A 503 39.26 -3.21 33.93
CA ASN A 503 39.59 -3.97 35.13
C ASN A 503 38.85 -5.33 35.07
N PRO A 504 39.54 -6.47 34.88
CA PRO A 504 38.88 -7.77 34.73
C PRO A 504 37.96 -8.11 35.90
N TYR A 505 38.40 -7.94 37.15
CA TYR A 505 37.58 -8.23 38.33
C TYR A 505 36.24 -7.46 38.31
N LYS A 506 36.25 -6.19 37.86
CA LYS A 506 35.02 -5.42 37.70
C LYS A 506 34.21 -5.83 36.48
N MET A 507 34.84 -6.21 35.37
CA MET A 507 34.11 -6.72 34.21
C MET A 507 33.40 -8.04 34.50
N GLU A 508 34.01 -8.93 35.31
CA GLU A 508 33.38 -10.19 35.73
C GLU A 508 32.06 -9.98 36.48
N THR A 509 31.89 -8.90 37.27
CA THR A 509 30.63 -8.69 38.04
C THR A 509 29.42 -8.45 37.15
N PHE A 510 29.61 -7.98 35.92
CA PHE A 510 28.56 -7.76 34.93
C PHE A 510 28.72 -8.58 33.64
N ARG A 511 29.62 -9.59 33.61
CA ARG A 511 29.80 -10.49 32.46
C ARG A 511 28.47 -11.04 31.97
N ASP A 512 27.73 -11.68 32.86
CA ASP A 512 26.46 -12.34 32.53
C ASP A 512 25.46 -11.35 31.94
N LYS A 513 25.40 -10.13 32.48
CA LYS A 513 24.48 -9.09 32.00
C LYS A 513 24.82 -8.61 30.58
N VAL A 514 26.08 -8.63 30.17
CA VAL A 514 26.48 -8.26 28.80
C VAL A 514 26.39 -9.46 27.85
N LEU A 515 26.94 -10.61 28.24
CA LEU A 515 27.08 -11.76 27.35
C LEU A 515 25.80 -12.59 27.24
N LYS A 516 25.06 -12.84 28.34
CA LYS A 516 23.81 -13.60 28.26
C LYS A 516 22.73 -12.80 27.56
N THR A 517 22.61 -11.49 27.84
CA THR A 517 21.67 -10.64 27.09
C THR A 517 22.01 -10.57 25.59
N HIS A 518 23.28 -10.61 25.22
CA HIS A 518 23.68 -10.78 23.82
C HIS A 518 23.24 -12.13 23.24
N GLU A 519 23.56 -13.24 23.92
CA GLU A 519 23.21 -14.60 23.49
C GLU A 519 21.69 -14.84 23.43
N GLU A 520 20.93 -14.29 24.36
CA GLU A 520 19.45 -14.30 24.40
C GLU A 520 18.85 -13.61 23.17
N TRP A 521 19.33 -12.43 22.80
CA TRP A 521 18.80 -11.66 21.66
C TRP A 521 19.26 -12.19 20.31
N GLU A 522 20.49 -12.69 20.17
CA GLU A 522 20.93 -13.39 18.96
C GLU A 522 20.05 -14.64 18.72
N ALA A 523 19.84 -15.47 19.74
CA ALA A 523 19.02 -16.68 19.59
C ALA A 523 17.55 -16.39 19.23
N LEU A 524 16.97 -15.30 19.74
CA LEU A 524 15.63 -14.84 19.35
C LEU A 524 15.61 -14.33 17.91
N THR A 525 16.63 -13.57 17.51
CA THR A 525 16.77 -12.97 16.18
C THR A 525 16.97 -14.03 15.10
N ASP A 526 17.82 -15.02 15.35
CA ASP A 526 18.03 -16.18 14.47
C ASP A 526 16.73 -16.98 14.30
N ASN A 527 15.98 -17.21 15.39
CA ASN A 527 14.70 -17.90 15.33
C ASN A 527 13.67 -17.11 14.52
N LEU A 528 13.58 -15.79 14.74
CA LEU A 528 12.68 -14.92 14.00
C LEU A 528 12.99 -14.91 12.51
N ARG A 529 14.28 -14.80 12.12
CA ARG A 529 14.70 -14.89 10.72
C ARG A 529 14.22 -16.19 10.07
N VAL A 530 14.45 -17.33 10.74
CA VAL A 530 13.97 -18.64 10.26
C VAL A 530 12.43 -18.69 10.13
N GLN A 531 11.67 -18.14 11.07
CA GLN A 531 10.21 -18.09 10.95
C GLN A 531 9.74 -17.17 9.83
N LEU A 532 10.33 -15.98 9.69
CA LEU A 532 10.02 -15.04 8.60
C LEU A 532 10.29 -15.66 7.22
N GLU A 533 11.42 -16.37 7.06
CA GLU A 533 11.77 -17.08 5.82
C GLU A 533 10.76 -18.16 5.42
N THR A 534 9.96 -18.70 6.35
CA THR A 534 8.89 -19.65 5.99
C THR A 534 7.75 -18.99 5.21
N PHE A 535 7.48 -17.70 5.43
CA PHE A 535 6.35 -16.97 4.86
C PHE A 535 6.74 -15.89 3.85
N TYR A 536 7.95 -15.37 3.92
CA TYR A 536 8.39 -14.21 3.14
C TYR A 536 9.64 -14.51 2.30
N PHE A 537 9.84 -13.70 1.25
CA PHE A 537 11.01 -13.76 0.39
C PHE A 537 12.24 -13.12 1.08
N PRO A 538 13.48 -13.49 0.71
CA PRO A 538 14.67 -13.09 1.45
C PRO A 538 14.87 -11.57 1.61
N ASP A 539 14.51 -10.78 0.60
CA ASP A 539 14.55 -9.31 0.62
C ASP A 539 13.64 -8.70 1.69
N THR A 540 12.42 -9.21 1.81
CA THR A 540 11.47 -8.83 2.85
C THR A 540 12.02 -9.12 4.25
N VAL A 541 12.68 -10.28 4.41
CA VAL A 541 13.29 -10.66 5.70
C VAL A 541 14.51 -9.82 5.99
N GLU A 542 15.31 -9.47 4.99
CA GLU A 542 16.47 -8.57 5.11
C GLU A 542 16.03 -7.16 5.53
N GLU A 543 15.18 -6.49 4.73
CA GLU A 543 14.66 -5.14 5.00
C GLU A 543 14.01 -5.03 6.39
N TRP A 544 13.13 -5.98 6.73
CA TRP A 544 12.43 -5.92 8.01
C TRP A 544 13.37 -6.09 9.21
N MET A 545 14.38 -6.96 9.10
CA MET A 545 15.34 -7.20 10.17
C MET A 545 16.33 -6.03 10.33
N GLU A 546 16.79 -5.41 9.23
CA GLU A 546 17.67 -4.24 9.28
C GLU A 546 17.00 -3.06 10.01
N GLU A 547 15.78 -2.71 9.61
CA GLU A 547 15.04 -1.56 10.16
C GLU A 547 14.59 -1.80 11.62
N ASN A 548 14.13 -3.01 11.97
CA ASN A 548 13.46 -3.27 13.25
C ASN A 548 14.35 -3.94 14.32
N VAL A 549 15.45 -4.60 13.93
CA VAL A 549 16.23 -5.47 14.83
C VAL A 549 17.71 -5.11 14.84
N ASP A 550 18.38 -5.15 13.69
CA ASP A 550 19.84 -5.09 13.62
C ASP A 550 20.39 -3.72 14.07
N LEU A 551 19.67 -2.62 13.81
CA LEU A 551 19.97 -1.28 14.35
C LEU A 551 20.15 -1.25 15.88
N HIS A 552 19.45 -2.12 16.61
CA HIS A 552 19.56 -2.25 18.06
C HIS A 552 20.54 -3.36 18.47
N LEU A 553 20.53 -4.48 17.76
CA LEU A 553 21.34 -5.65 18.10
C LEU A 553 22.83 -5.46 17.81
N ASP A 554 23.20 -4.75 16.75
CA ASP A 554 24.60 -4.46 16.39
C ASP A 554 25.37 -3.71 17.48
N ALA A 555 24.66 -2.83 18.19
CA ALA A 555 25.21 -2.09 19.31
C ALA A 555 25.61 -3.02 20.47
N LEU A 556 24.83 -4.08 20.70
CA LEU A 556 25.06 -5.14 21.68
C LEU A 556 26.10 -6.15 21.18
N ARG A 557 26.05 -6.59 19.92
CA ARG A 557 27.08 -7.42 19.25
C ARG A 557 28.48 -6.84 19.42
N LYS A 558 28.62 -5.56 19.09
CA LYS A 558 29.86 -4.81 19.25
C LYS A 558 30.30 -4.73 20.71
N MET A 559 29.37 -4.49 21.63
CA MET A 559 29.68 -4.41 23.06
C MET A 559 30.14 -5.77 23.63
N ALA A 560 29.53 -6.88 23.25
CA ALA A 560 29.92 -8.22 23.65
C ALA A 560 31.28 -8.63 23.06
N LYS A 561 31.55 -8.25 21.81
CA LYS A 561 32.89 -8.42 21.18
C LYS A 561 33.96 -7.63 21.94
N ASP A 562 33.74 -6.32 22.13
CA ASP A 562 34.65 -5.45 22.89
C ASP A 562 34.91 -6.02 24.31
N PHE A 563 33.91 -6.67 24.91
CA PHE A 563 33.99 -7.23 26.27
C PHE A 563 34.91 -8.45 26.30
N LYS A 564 34.72 -9.39 25.37
CA LYS A 564 35.57 -10.58 25.22
C LYS A 564 37.02 -10.17 24.97
N GLU A 565 37.27 -9.30 23.98
CA GLU A 565 38.61 -8.82 23.64
C GLU A 565 39.33 -8.12 24.80
N ILE A 566 38.66 -7.23 25.54
CA ILE A 566 39.30 -6.46 26.63
C ILE A 566 39.60 -7.34 27.84
N LEU A 567 38.78 -8.36 28.09
CA LEU A 567 39.02 -9.30 29.18
C LEU A 567 40.26 -10.18 28.93
N GLU A 568 40.46 -10.61 27.68
CA GLU A 568 41.64 -11.38 27.25
C GLU A 568 42.96 -10.61 27.45
N LEU A 569 42.93 -9.28 27.44
CA LEU A 569 44.08 -8.42 27.72
C LEU A 569 44.53 -8.45 29.20
N LYS A 570 43.78 -9.08 30.12
CA LYS A 570 44.18 -9.33 31.52
C LYS A 570 44.76 -8.09 32.23
N ALA A 571 44.04 -6.97 32.17
CA ALA A 571 44.41 -5.69 32.77
C ALA A 571 45.69 -5.02 32.19
N GLN A 572 46.05 -5.29 30.93
CA GLN A 572 47.10 -4.53 30.24
C GLN A 572 46.84 -3.01 30.29
N PRO A 573 47.91 -2.19 30.32
CA PRO A 573 47.78 -0.74 30.38
C PRO A 573 47.09 -0.19 29.13
N LYS A 574 46.39 0.94 29.31
CA LYS A 574 45.69 1.65 28.25
C LYS A 574 46.57 1.84 27.02
N VAL A 575 46.11 1.34 25.87
CA VAL A 575 46.81 1.51 24.59
C VAL A 575 46.83 3.00 24.23
N ALA A 576 48.04 3.57 24.09
CA ALA A 576 48.21 4.88 23.50
C ALA A 576 47.77 4.82 22.03
N LEU A 577 46.88 5.73 21.61
CA LEU A 577 46.55 5.87 20.19
C LEU A 577 47.84 6.21 19.44
N LYS A 578 48.22 5.39 18.45
CA LYS A 578 49.18 5.83 17.43
C LYS A 578 48.58 7.09 16.79
N LYS A 579 49.34 8.19 16.83
CA LYS A 579 48.99 9.47 16.22
C LYS A 579 48.95 9.33 14.70
#